data_AF-A0A1V2R629-F1
#
_entry.id   AF-A0A1V2R629-F1
#
_cell.length_a   1.000
_cell.length_b   1.000
_cell.length_c   1.000
_cell.angle_alpha   90.00
_cell.angle_beta   90.00
_cell.angle_gamma   90.00
#
_symmetry.space_group_name_H-M   'P 1'
#
loop_
_entity.id
_entity.type
_entity.pdbx_description
1 polymer ?
#
loop_
_entity_poly.entity_id
_entity_poly.type
_entity_poly.pdbx_seq_one_letter_code
_entity_poly.pdbx_strand_id
1 'polypeptide(L)'
;MVLLWPDAFSLENPRPLAIGIDKALGADIERRQLSGAGSLRFSLGLYIHRSAYIKALAAGGQRYDLNGKPQGEVTAEQQERARAQRKQKTALRTEDAKCA
;
A
#
# COMPACT_ATOMS: atom_id res chain seq x y z
N MET A 1 -11.39 -2.31 -4.68
CA MET A 1 -9.92 -2.48 -4.72
C MET A 1 -9.53 -3.92 -4.39
N VAL A 2 -9.69 -4.38 -3.15
CA VAL A 2 -9.32 -5.77 -2.75
C VAL A 2 -10.17 -6.84 -3.44
N LEU A 3 -11.45 -6.56 -3.72
CA LEU A 3 -12.34 -7.47 -4.45
C LEU A 3 -11.95 -7.65 -5.93
N LEU A 4 -11.33 -6.63 -6.53
CA LEU A 4 -10.97 -6.63 -7.97
C LEU A 4 -9.58 -7.21 -8.22
N TRP A 5 -8.67 -7.08 -7.24
CA TRP A 5 -7.28 -7.53 -7.30
C TRP A 5 -6.86 -8.15 -5.97
N PRO A 6 -7.36 -9.36 -5.66
CA PRO A 6 -7.02 -10.05 -4.40
C PRO A 6 -5.54 -10.44 -4.34
N ASP A 7 -4.90 -10.70 -5.48
CA ASP A 7 -3.48 -11.04 -5.55
C ASP A 7 -2.55 -9.87 -5.23
N ALA A 8 -2.95 -8.63 -5.51
CA ALA A 8 -2.11 -7.46 -5.24
C ALA A 8 -2.45 -6.79 -3.90
N PHE A 9 -3.72 -6.76 -3.52
CA PHE A 9 -4.19 -6.07 -2.32
C PHE A 9 -4.77 -7.04 -1.32
N SER A 10 -4.26 -6.99 -0.09
CA SER A 10 -4.74 -7.83 1.00
C SER A 10 -4.97 -6.95 2.24
N LEU A 11 -6.16 -7.04 2.83
CA LEU A 11 -6.53 -6.21 3.99
C LEU A 11 -5.90 -6.71 5.29
N GLU A 12 -5.73 -8.03 5.41
CA GLU A 12 -5.14 -8.70 6.58
C GLU A 12 -3.62 -8.63 6.55
N ASN A 13 -3.00 -8.98 5.42
CA ASN A 13 -1.55 -8.99 5.28
C ASN A 13 -1.10 -8.17 4.06
N PRO A 14 -1.06 -6.83 4.18
CA PRO A 14 -0.77 -5.97 3.05
C PRO A 14 0.65 -6.20 2.53
N ARG A 15 0.78 -6.47 1.24
CA ARG A 15 2.09 -6.68 0.59
C ARG A 15 2.68 -5.37 0.06
N PRO A 16 4.01 -5.23 -0.03
CA PRO A 16 4.65 -4.11 -0.70
C PRO A 16 4.22 -4.05 -2.18
N LEU A 17 3.64 -2.94 -2.61
CA LEU A 17 3.18 -2.77 -3.98
C LEU A 17 4.31 -2.29 -4.89
N ALA A 18 4.26 -2.67 -6.17
CA ALA A 18 5.18 -2.17 -7.19
C ALA A 18 5.12 -0.63 -7.31
N ILE A 19 6.26 0.00 -7.60
CA ILE A 19 6.29 1.44 -7.90
C ILE A 19 5.62 1.62 -9.27
N GLY A 20 4.64 2.52 -9.36
CA GLY A 20 3.84 2.69 -10.58
C GLY A 20 2.57 1.82 -10.63
N ILE A 21 2.17 1.21 -9.52
CA ILE A 21 0.89 0.47 -9.40
C ILE A 21 -0.31 1.34 -9.83
N ASP A 22 -0.21 2.67 -9.69
CA ASP A 22 -1.22 3.63 -10.16
C ASP A 22 -1.42 3.60 -11.67
N LYS A 23 -0.33 3.48 -12.45
CA LYS A 23 -0.38 3.37 -13.91
C LYS A 23 -0.99 2.04 -14.34
N ALA A 24 -0.55 0.96 -13.71
CA ALA A 24 -1.05 -0.38 -13.99
C ALA A 24 -2.53 -0.53 -13.60
N LEU A 25 -2.96 0.07 -12.49
CA LEU A 25 -4.36 0.19 -12.09
C LEU A 25 -5.18 0.97 -13.13
N GLY A 26 -4.65 2.10 -13.60
CA GLY A 26 -5.32 2.91 -14.63
C GLY A 26 -5.54 2.12 -15.92
N ALA A 27 -4.49 1.46 -16.42
CA ALA A 27 -4.57 0.63 -17.62
C ALA A 27 -5.54 -0.55 -17.46
N ASP A 28 -5.56 -1.22 -16.31
CA ASP A 28 -6.48 -2.34 -16.06
C ASP A 28 -7.94 -1.86 -15.91
N ILE A 29 -8.16 -0.68 -15.32
CA ILE A 29 -9.48 -0.04 -15.24
C ILE A 29 -9.99 0.32 -16.63
N GLU A 30 -9.16 0.93 -17.48
CA GLU A 30 -9.52 1.25 -18.85
C GLU A 30 -9.84 -0.02 -19.65
N ARG A 31 -9.00 -1.05 -19.51
CA ARG A 31 -9.19 -2.35 -20.16
C ARG A 31 -10.49 -3.03 -19.74
N ARG A 32 -10.83 -2.98 -18.45
CA ARG A 32 -12.06 -3.57 -17.89
C ARG A 32 -13.25 -2.62 -17.96
N GLN A 33 -13.08 -1.41 -18.50
CA GLN A 33 -14.07 -0.33 -18.55
C GLN A 33 -14.77 -0.09 -17.20
N LEU A 34 -14.01 -0.14 -16.10
CA LEU A 34 -14.55 -0.01 -14.76
C LEU A 34 -14.86 1.45 -14.43
N SER A 35 -16.12 1.77 -14.15
CA SER A 35 -16.52 3.08 -13.64
C SER A 35 -16.10 3.21 -12.16
N GLY A 36 -14.91 3.78 -11.89
CA GLY A 36 -14.41 3.88 -10.51
C GLY A 36 -13.00 4.44 -10.30
N ALA A 37 -12.36 4.98 -11.33
CA ALA A 37 -10.98 5.50 -11.26
C ALA A 37 -10.80 6.60 -10.19
N GLY A 38 -11.82 7.44 -9.95
CA GLY A 38 -11.78 8.48 -8.92
C GLY A 38 -11.66 7.92 -7.50
N SER A 39 -12.51 6.94 -7.16
CA SER A 39 -12.52 6.31 -5.84
C SER A 39 -11.29 5.43 -5.58
N LEU A 40 -10.63 4.97 -6.65
CA LEU A 40 -9.43 4.16 -6.53
C LEU A 40 -8.28 4.95 -5.92
N ARG A 41 -8.02 6.18 -6.39
CA ARG A 41 -6.92 7.01 -5.88
C ARG A 41 -7.08 7.27 -4.38
N PHE A 42 -8.32 7.51 -3.96
CA PHE A 42 -8.70 7.64 -2.56
C PHE A 42 -8.50 6.32 -1.78
N SER A 43 -8.97 5.20 -2.33
CA SER A 43 -8.82 3.87 -1.72
C SER A 43 -7.34 3.48 -1.56
N LEU A 44 -6.52 3.76 -2.58
CA LEU A 44 -5.08 3.57 -2.56
C LEU A 44 -4.44 4.45 -1.49
N GLY A 45 -4.83 5.73 -1.43
CA GLY A 45 -4.42 6.66 -0.37
C GLY A 45 -4.72 6.10 1.03
N LEU A 46 -5.94 5.61 1.27
CA LEU A 46 -6.32 5.00 2.54
C LEU A 46 -5.49 3.74 2.85
N TYR A 47 -5.23 2.93 1.82
CA TYR A 47 -4.49 1.68 1.93
C TYR A 47 -3.02 1.93 2.28
N ILE A 48 -2.34 2.87 1.60
CA ILE A 48 -0.93 3.18 1.87
C ILE A 48 -0.72 3.85 3.24
N HIS A 49 -1.72 4.60 3.72
CA HIS A 49 -1.65 5.22 5.04
C HIS A 49 -1.94 4.23 6.18
N ARG A 50 -2.36 2.99 5.87
CA ARG A 50 -2.65 1.99 6.90
C ARG A 50 -1.36 1.56 7.60
N SER A 51 -1.40 1.46 8.92
CA SER A 51 -0.24 1.06 9.73
C SER A 51 0.28 -0.33 9.36
N ALA A 52 -0.61 -1.24 8.95
CA ALA A 52 -0.25 -2.57 8.46
C ALA A 52 0.60 -2.49 7.18
N TYR A 53 0.27 -1.60 6.24
CA TYR A 53 1.04 -1.42 5.00
C TYR A 53 2.43 -0.84 5.28
N ILE A 54 2.53 0.15 6.16
CA ILE A 54 3.82 0.72 6.59
C ILE A 54 4.68 -0.34 7.30
N LYS A 55 4.07 -1.23 8.10
CA LYS A 55 4.77 -2.37 8.72
C LYS A 55 5.33 -3.33 7.66
N ALA A 56 4.56 -3.67 6.64
CA ALA A 56 5.01 -4.52 5.55
C ALA A 56 6.14 -3.87 4.74
N LEU A 57 6.04 -2.57 4.45
CA LEU A 57 7.14 -1.82 3.83
C LEU A 57 8.39 -1.79 4.70
N ALA A 58 8.24 -1.66 6.03
CA ALA A 58 9.36 -1.67 6.97
C ALA A 58 9.99 -3.06 7.13
N ALA A 59 9.23 -4.15 6.89
CA ALA A 59 9.75 -5.51 6.81
C ALA A 59 10.61 -5.70 5.56
N GLY A 60 10.32 -4.95 4.49
CA GLY A 60 11.02 -5.05 3.21
C GLY A 60 10.51 -6.22 2.36
N GLY A 61 11.29 -6.62 1.37
CA GLY A 61 11.01 -7.75 0.50
C GLY A 61 10.65 -7.38 -0.94
N GLN A 62 10.12 -8.36 -1.68
CA GLN A 62 9.73 -8.19 -3.07
C GLN A 62 8.41 -7.41 -3.19
N ARG A 63 8.36 -6.55 -4.20
CA ARG A 63 7.15 -5.81 -4.54
C ARG A 63 6.31 -6.62 -5.50
N TYR A 64 5.00 -6.56 -5.34
CA TYR A 64 4.07 -7.26 -6.20
C TYR A 64 3.31 -6.27 -7.08
N ASP A 65 3.21 -6.60 -8.36
CA ASP A 65 2.34 -5.92 -9.31
C ASP A 65 0.87 -6.37 -9.12
N LEU A 66 -0.07 -5.70 -9.81
CA LEU A 66 -1.49 -6.07 -9.86
C LEU A 66 -1.75 -7.53 -10.22
N ASN A 67 -0.85 -8.13 -10.99
CA ASN A 67 -0.94 -9.51 -11.45
C ASN A 67 -0.27 -10.52 -10.49
N GLY A 68 0.14 -10.09 -9.30
CA GLY A 68 0.88 -10.93 -8.35
C GLY A 68 2.31 -11.27 -8.81
N LYS A 69 2.81 -10.61 -9.85
CA LYS A 69 4.18 -10.80 -10.33
C LYS A 69 5.16 -10.00 -9.46
N PRO A 70 6.31 -10.58 -9.07
CA PRO A 70 7.34 -9.84 -8.38
C PRO A 70 7.92 -8.80 -9.34
N GLN A 71 7.63 -7.52 -9.07
CA GLN A 71 8.04 -6.40 -9.90
C GLN A 71 8.76 -5.37 -9.04
N GLY A 72 10.08 -5.53 -9.01
CA GLY A 72 10.99 -4.68 -8.25
C GLY A 72 11.16 -5.11 -6.80
N GLU A 73 12.21 -4.60 -6.18
CA GLU A 73 12.54 -4.83 -4.78
C GLU A 73 12.25 -3.56 -3.97
N VAL A 74 11.90 -3.70 -2.70
CA VAL A 74 11.84 -2.56 -1.78
C VAL A 74 13.28 -2.13 -1.51
N THR A 75 13.69 -0.98 -2.05
CA THR A 75 15.02 -0.41 -1.76
C THR A 75 15.13 -0.06 -0.28
N ALA A 76 16.35 -0.17 0.28
CA ALA A 76 16.62 0.15 1.69
C ALA A 76 16.14 1.56 2.09
N GLU A 77 16.28 2.56 1.20
CA GLU A 77 15.81 3.93 1.45
C GLU A 77 14.29 3.99 1.70
N GLN A 78 13.52 3.17 1.00
CA GLN A 78 12.06 3.12 1.16
C GLN A 78 11.67 2.37 2.44
N GLN A 79 12.46 1.36 2.81
CA GLN A 79 12.31 0.66 4.08
C GLN A 79 12.62 1.59 5.26
N GLU A 80 13.65 2.41 5.17
CA GLU A 80 13.99 3.42 6.19
C GLU A 80 12.90 4.49 6.33
N ARG A 81 12.40 5.04 5.20
CA ARG A 81 11.27 5.98 5.24
C ARG A 81 10.03 5.34 5.88
N ALA A 82 9.73 4.09 5.57
CA ALA A 82 8.62 3.36 6.19
C ALA A 82 8.84 3.14 7.70
N ARG A 83 10.07 2.81 8.12
CA ARG A 83 10.43 2.70 9.55
C ARG A 83 10.29 4.03 10.27
N ALA A 84 10.70 5.13 9.65
CA ALA A 84 10.54 6.48 10.20
C ALA A 84 9.05 6.85 10.34
N GLN A 85 8.24 6.65 9.30
CA GLN A 85 6.79 6.88 9.35
C GLN A 85 6.10 6.01 10.41
N ARG A 86 6.53 4.75 10.57
CA ARG A 86 5.99 3.86 11.61
C ARG A 86 6.26 4.40 13.00
N LYS A 87 7.49 4.88 13.27
CA LYS A 87 7.83 5.50 14.57
C LYS A 87 6.94 6.71 14.84
N GLN A 88 6.78 7.58 13.84
CA GLN A 88 5.95 8.78 13.93
C GLN A 88 4.48 8.45 14.24
N LYS A 89 3.88 7.49 13.51
CA LYS A 89 2.48 7.07 13.76
C LYS A 89 2.28 6.36 15.09
N THR A 90 3.28 5.61 15.56
CA THR A 90 3.19 4.94 16.86
C THR A 90 3.25 5.98 17.99
N ALA A 91 4.10 7.01 17.83
CA ALA A 91 4.18 8.14 18.75
C ALA A 91 2.86 8.93 18.82
N LEU A 92 2.29 9.34 17.68
CA LEU A 92 0.99 10.03 17.65
C LEU A 92 -0.10 9.21 18.35
N ARG A 93 -0.19 7.90 18.08
CA ARG A 93 -1.22 7.05 18.71
C ARG A 93 -1.01 6.88 20.21
N THR A 94 0.23 6.89 20.71
CA THR A 94 0.48 6.88 22.16
C THR A 94 0.13 8.22 22.81
N GLU A 95 0.18 9.33 22.06
CA GLU A 95 -0.27 10.65 22.52
C GLU A 95 -1.80 10.71 22.57
N ASP A 96 -2.49 10.22 21.53
CA ASP A 96 -3.96 10.14 21.50
C ASP A 96 -4.52 9.20 22.58
N ALA A 97 -3.80 8.11 22.90
CA ALA A 97 -4.22 7.14 23.93
C ALA A 97 -3.91 7.59 25.37
N LYS A 98 -3.14 8.66 25.57
CA LYS A 98 -2.79 9.18 26.90
C LYS A 98 -3.76 10.27 27.39
N CYS A 99 -4.59 10.81 26.50
CA CYS A 99 -5.59 11.84 26.82
C CYS A 99 -7.03 11.33 26.95
N ALA A 100 -7.25 10.00 26.92
CA ALA A 100 -8.54 9.36 27.18
C ALA A 100 -8.52 8.69 28.57
#